data_AF-A0A533ZAC9-F1
#
_entry.id   AF-A0A533ZAC9-F1
#
_cell.length_a   1.000
_cell.length_b   1.000
_cell.length_c   1.000
_cell.angle_alpha   90.00
_cell.angle_beta   90.00
_cell.angle_gamma   90.00
#
_symmetry.space_group_name_H-M   'P 1'
#
loop_
_entity.id
_entity.type
_entity.pdbx_description
1 polymer ?
#
loop_
_entity_poly.entity_id
_entity_poly.type
_entity_poly.pdbx_seq_one_letter_code
_entity_poly.pdbx_strand_id
1 'polypeptide(L)'
;MERVSLLLDRGMSMVEPLVAMVVLSVSLLGSVSMLALAQDGIAGGARKLEALALAESRLERLRAVPYQSLLKADLDGDGLVVGRLKDSGSEGYAVAGDGEYTARQTINGVLVTWTVRPDRPSLAHSRTATLTVTAAWSDQGGRHRTVRLGMRRANPVFSGGTV
;
A
#
# COMPACT_ATOMS: atom_id res chain seq x y z
N MET A 1 40.85 -27.95 -49.09
CA MET A 1 39.56 -27.57 -48.49
C MET A 1 39.72 -27.82 -47.00
N GLU A 2 39.73 -26.86 -46.08
CA GLU A 2 39.34 -25.46 -46.03
C GLU A 2 40.17 -24.90 -44.85
N ARG A 3 40.96 -23.84 -45.06
CA ARG A 3 41.75 -23.25 -43.97
C ARG A 3 40.79 -22.50 -43.07
N VAL A 4 40.59 -23.00 -41.85
CA VAL A 4 40.00 -22.20 -40.77
C VAL A 4 41.03 -21.12 -40.45
N SER A 5 40.81 -19.95 -41.03
CA SER A 5 41.54 -18.71 -40.76
C SER A 5 41.31 -18.34 -39.30
N LEU A 6 42.19 -18.79 -38.41
CA LEU A 6 42.25 -18.28 -37.05
C LEU A 6 42.60 -16.79 -37.17
N LEU A 7 41.65 -15.96 -36.77
CA LEU A 7 41.67 -14.51 -36.82
C LEU A 7 42.97 -13.95 -36.23
N LEU A 8 43.67 -13.16 -37.05
CA LEU A 8 44.63 -12.11 -36.70
C LEU A 8 45.87 -12.50 -35.86
N ASP A 9 46.98 -12.81 -36.55
CA ASP A 9 48.35 -12.69 -36.03
C ASP A 9 48.80 -11.20 -35.95
N ARG A 10 48.16 -10.41 -35.08
CA ARG A 10 48.73 -9.14 -34.60
C ARG A 10 48.92 -9.26 -33.09
N GLY A 11 50.17 -9.27 -32.63
CA GLY A 11 50.49 -9.28 -31.20
C GLY A 11 49.80 -8.12 -30.48
N MET A 12 49.15 -8.42 -29.35
CA MET A 12 48.41 -7.43 -28.56
C MET A 12 49.36 -6.32 -28.09
N SER A 13 49.02 -5.07 -28.38
CA SER A 13 49.73 -3.92 -27.85
C SER A 13 49.51 -3.83 -26.33
N MET A 14 50.52 -3.42 -25.54
CA MET A 14 50.35 -3.16 -24.10
C MET A 14 49.25 -2.12 -23.79
N VAL A 15 48.86 -1.31 -24.77
CA VAL A 15 47.79 -0.31 -24.63
C VAL A 15 46.40 -0.96 -24.67
N GLU A 16 46.19 -2.03 -25.42
CA GLU A 16 44.88 -2.70 -25.54
C GLU A 16 44.32 -3.23 -24.21
N PRO A 17 45.07 -3.97 -23.36
CA PRO A 17 44.55 -4.43 -22.08
C PRO A 17 44.35 -3.27 -21.10
N LEU A 18 45.13 -2.19 -21.21
CA LEU A 18 44.93 -0.98 -20.41
C LEU A 18 43.61 -0.29 -20.76
N VAL A 19 43.30 -0.13 -22.06
CA VAL A 19 42.02 0.42 -22.50
C VAL A 19 40.87 -0.51 -22.11
N ALA A 20 41.03 -1.83 -22.27
CA ALA A 20 40.01 -2.80 -21.87
C ALA A 20 39.70 -2.72 -20.37
N MET A 21 40.71 -2.57 -19.52
CA MET A 21 40.53 -2.39 -18.07
C MET A 21 39.82 -1.08 -17.73
N VAL A 22 40.13 0.02 -18.43
CA VAL A 22 39.42 1.30 -18.25
C VAL A 22 37.95 1.14 -18.62
N VAL A 23 37.64 0.59 -19.79
CA VAL A 23 36.25 0.35 -20.22
C VAL A 23 35.52 -0.54 -19.23
N LEU A 24 36.15 -1.65 -18.82
CA LEU A 24 35.58 -2.58 -17.83
C LEU A 24 35.28 -1.88 -16.51
N SER A 25 36.18 -1.04 -16.01
CA SER A 25 35.98 -0.31 -14.75
C SER A 25 34.78 0.62 -14.81
N VAL A 26 34.61 1.35 -15.92
CA VAL A 26 33.48 2.27 -16.13
C VAL A 26 32.17 1.49 -16.24
N SER A 27 32.17 0.38 -16.99
CA SER A 27 30.99 -0.49 -17.09
C SER A 27 30.58 -1.07 -15.75
N LEU A 28 31.54 -1.56 -14.94
CA LEU A 28 31.27 -2.14 -13.63
C LEU A 28 30.68 -1.10 -12.68
N LEU A 29 31.22 0.12 -12.67
CA LEU A 29 30.69 1.22 -11.87
C LEU A 29 29.25 1.57 -12.26
N GLY A 30 28.95 1.60 -13.56
CA GLY A 30 27.60 1.78 -14.07
C GLY A 30 26.64 0.68 -13.61
N SER A 31 27.07 -0.59 -13.70
CA SER A 31 26.25 -1.73 -13.28
C SER A 31 25.94 -1.72 -11.78
N VAL A 32 26.92 -1.40 -10.92
CA VAL A 32 26.71 -1.30 -9.46
C VAL A 32 25.73 -0.18 -9.14
N SER A 33 25.86 0.97 -9.79
CA SER A 33 24.95 2.11 -9.60
C SER A 33 23.52 1.76 -10.00
N MET A 34 23.35 1.07 -11.13
CA MET A 34 22.03 0.61 -11.58
C MET A 34 21.43 -0.42 -10.62
N LEU A 35 22.25 -1.32 -10.07
CA LEU A 35 21.79 -2.31 -9.10
C LEU A 35 21.30 -1.65 -7.81
N ALA A 36 22.02 -0.65 -7.30
CA ALA A 36 21.60 0.10 -6.12
C ALA A 36 20.24 0.79 -6.34
N LEU A 37 20.08 1.48 -7.48
CA LEU A 37 18.81 2.12 -7.85
C LEU A 37 17.66 1.11 -8.01
N ALA A 38 17.94 -0.06 -8.59
CA ALA A 38 16.95 -1.12 -8.74
C ALA A 38 16.52 -1.71 -7.39
N GLN A 39 17.46 -1.92 -6.46
CA GLN A 39 17.17 -2.43 -5.12
C GLN A 39 16.26 -1.46 -4.34
N ASP A 40 16.57 -0.16 -4.36
CA ASP A 40 15.73 0.86 -3.72
C ASP A 40 14.33 0.90 -4.33
N GLY A 41 14.23 0.81 -5.66
CA GLY A 41 12.96 0.74 -6.38
C GLY A 41 12.13 -0.50 -6.00
N ILE A 42 12.76 -1.67 -5.92
CA ILE A 42 12.10 -2.93 -5.54
C ILE A 42 11.63 -2.88 -4.09
N ALA A 43 12.48 -2.43 -3.16
CA ALA A 43 12.12 -2.33 -1.74
C ALA A 43 10.95 -1.35 -1.51
N GLY A 44 10.98 -0.19 -2.18
CA GLY A 44 9.88 0.76 -2.15
C GLY A 44 8.59 0.21 -2.76
N GLY A 45 8.70 -0.54 -3.86
CA GLY A 45 7.58 -1.21 -4.52
C GLY A 45 6.93 -2.28 -3.64
N ALA A 46 7.73 -3.14 -3.02
CA ALA A 46 7.26 -4.19 -2.11
C ALA A 46 6.47 -3.58 -0.94
N ARG A 47 6.97 -2.49 -0.36
CA ARG A 47 6.29 -1.81 0.75
C ARG A 47 4.95 -1.20 0.36
N LYS A 48 4.86 -0.64 -0.85
CA LYS A 48 3.60 -0.12 -1.41
C LYS A 48 2.57 -1.23 -1.60
N LEU A 49 2.98 -2.39 -2.11
CA LEU A 49 2.11 -3.55 -2.29
C LEU A 49 1.64 -4.12 -0.94
N GLU A 50 2.53 -4.19 0.06
CA GLU A 50 2.17 -4.58 1.41
C GLU A 50 1.10 -3.65 2.00
N ALA A 51 1.31 -2.33 1.92
CA ALA A 51 0.35 -1.35 2.39
C ALA A 51 -1.01 -1.43 1.66
N LEU A 52 -0.98 -1.67 0.33
CA LEU A 52 -2.18 -1.90 -0.46
C LEU A 52 -2.92 -3.17 -0.01
N ALA A 53 -2.21 -4.29 0.12
CA ALA A 53 -2.80 -5.55 0.55
C ALA A 53 -3.43 -5.46 1.95
N LEU A 54 -2.80 -4.73 2.87
CA LEU A 54 -3.36 -4.44 4.19
C LEU A 54 -4.64 -3.61 4.10
N ALA A 55 -4.66 -2.59 3.23
CA ALA A 55 -5.84 -1.77 3.01
C ALA A 55 -6.99 -2.59 2.37
N GLU A 56 -6.68 -3.41 1.35
CA GLU A 56 -7.64 -4.29 0.67
C GLU A 56 -8.22 -5.32 1.64
N SER A 57 -7.37 -6.02 2.40
CA SER A 57 -7.80 -6.99 3.42
C SER A 57 -8.74 -6.35 4.45
N ARG A 58 -8.47 -5.11 4.87
CA ARG A 58 -9.35 -4.41 5.82
C ARG A 58 -10.67 -4.00 5.17
N LEU A 59 -10.62 -3.49 3.93
CA LEU A 59 -11.81 -3.12 3.18
C LEU A 59 -12.72 -4.34 2.94
N GLU A 60 -12.13 -5.48 2.65
CA GLU A 60 -12.84 -6.74 2.47
C GLU A 60 -13.52 -7.24 3.74
N ARG A 61 -12.83 -7.16 4.89
CA ARG A 61 -13.45 -7.44 6.19
C ARG A 61 -14.63 -6.51 6.46
N LEU A 62 -14.46 -5.20 6.22
CA LEU A 62 -15.54 -4.21 6.34
C LEU A 62 -16.72 -4.51 5.40
N ARG A 63 -16.44 -5.01 4.19
CA ARG A 63 -17.46 -5.42 3.22
C ARG A 63 -18.26 -6.64 3.69
N ALA A 64 -17.58 -7.62 4.28
CA ALA A 64 -18.18 -8.87 4.75
C ALA A 64 -19.09 -8.69 5.99
N VAL A 65 -18.83 -7.67 6.82
CA VAL A 65 -19.63 -7.38 8.02
C VAL A 65 -21.08 -7.02 7.64
N PRO A 66 -22.11 -7.48 8.39
CA PRO A 66 -23.49 -7.04 8.17
C PRO A 66 -23.65 -5.52 8.31
N TYR A 67 -24.46 -4.88 7.46
CA TYR A 67 -24.59 -3.41 7.44
C TYR A 67 -24.94 -2.84 8.83
N GLN A 68 -25.84 -3.48 9.57
CA GLN A 68 -26.28 -3.03 10.90
C GLN A 68 -25.18 -3.16 11.98
N SER A 69 -24.18 -4.00 11.75
CA SER A 69 -23.08 -4.29 12.67
C SER A 69 -21.77 -3.59 12.28
N LEU A 70 -21.77 -2.76 11.24
CA LEU A 70 -20.56 -2.10 10.72
C LEU A 70 -19.78 -1.34 11.80
N LEU A 71 -20.45 -0.74 12.79
CA LEU A 71 -19.83 0.05 13.85
C LEU A 71 -19.40 -0.78 15.07
N LYS A 72 -19.85 -2.03 15.16
CA LYS A 72 -19.67 -2.90 16.33
C LYS A 72 -18.78 -4.11 16.03
N ALA A 73 -18.45 -4.35 14.77
CA ALA A 73 -17.60 -5.46 14.38
C ALA A 73 -16.18 -5.28 14.91
N ASP A 74 -15.64 -6.35 15.48
CA ASP A 74 -14.20 -6.51 15.72
C ASP A 74 -13.54 -6.68 14.34
N LEU A 75 -12.87 -5.61 13.90
CA LEU A 75 -12.27 -5.54 12.58
C LEU A 75 -10.78 -5.82 12.62
N ASP A 76 -10.15 -5.81 13.79
CA ASP A 76 -8.74 -6.07 14.07
C ASP A 76 -8.45 -7.49 14.55
N GLY A 77 -9.48 -8.24 14.94
CA GLY A 77 -9.40 -9.67 15.25
C GLY A 77 -8.63 -9.97 16.53
N ASP A 78 -8.51 -9.00 17.42
CA ASP A 78 -7.82 -9.15 18.71
C ASP A 78 -8.75 -9.69 19.81
N GLY A 79 -10.02 -9.99 19.47
CA GLY A 79 -11.01 -10.49 20.42
C GLY A 79 -11.46 -9.46 21.44
N LEU A 80 -10.98 -8.21 21.31
CA LEU A 80 -11.32 -7.09 22.16
C LEU A 80 -12.15 -6.11 21.33
N VAL A 81 -13.28 -5.64 21.89
CA VAL A 81 -14.07 -4.56 21.26
C VAL A 81 -13.38 -3.19 21.47
N VAL A 82 -12.05 -3.15 21.40
CA VAL A 82 -11.21 -1.95 21.60
C VAL A 82 -10.90 -1.29 20.26
N GLY A 83 -10.97 -2.03 19.14
CA GLY A 83 -11.04 -1.50 17.76
C GLY A 83 -12.41 -0.95 17.35
N ARG A 84 -13.29 -0.63 18.31
CA ARG A 84 -14.61 -0.06 18.04
C ARG A 84 -14.44 1.26 17.30
N LEU A 85 -15.02 1.32 16.12
CA LEU A 85 -15.23 2.53 15.34
C LEU A 85 -15.81 3.62 16.25
N LYS A 86 -14.97 4.60 16.61
CA LYS A 86 -15.35 5.71 17.48
C LYS A 86 -15.76 6.87 16.60
N ASP A 87 -16.87 7.51 16.93
CA ASP A 87 -17.23 8.81 16.35
C ASP A 87 -16.25 9.84 16.90
N SER A 88 -15.10 9.94 16.24
CA SER A 88 -13.99 10.79 16.63
C SER A 88 -13.82 11.98 15.68
N GLY A 89 -14.67 12.10 14.66
CA GLY A 89 -14.39 12.91 13.48
C GLY A 89 -13.09 12.48 12.77
N SER A 90 -12.89 12.97 11.55
CA SER A 90 -11.60 12.88 10.86
C SER A 90 -10.73 14.12 11.14
N GLU A 91 -9.42 13.95 11.00
CA GLU A 91 -8.34 14.85 11.44
C GLU A 91 -8.53 16.36 11.18
N GLY A 92 -8.07 17.17 12.15
CA GLY A 92 -7.91 18.63 12.05
C GLY A 92 -9.03 19.45 12.71
N TYR A 93 -10.27 18.99 12.61
CA TYR A 93 -11.45 19.60 13.22
C TYR A 93 -12.37 18.52 13.81
N ALA A 94 -11.80 17.63 14.62
CA ALA A 94 -12.51 16.51 15.23
C ALA A 94 -13.73 16.99 16.05
N VAL A 95 -14.93 16.83 15.51
CA VAL A 95 -16.19 17.00 16.24
C VAL A 95 -16.76 15.61 16.46
N ALA A 96 -16.60 15.08 17.67
CA ALA A 96 -17.32 13.87 18.05
C ALA A 96 -18.83 14.11 17.89
N GLY A 97 -19.52 13.23 17.17
CA GLY A 97 -20.94 13.38 16.85
C GLY A 97 -21.22 13.83 15.41
N ASP A 98 -20.21 13.93 14.55
CA ASP A 98 -20.38 14.26 13.11
C ASP A 98 -20.87 13.06 12.28
N GLY A 99 -20.96 11.88 12.89
CA GLY A 99 -21.37 10.64 12.24
C GLY A 99 -20.26 9.97 11.45
N GLU A 100 -19.00 10.40 11.59
CA GLU A 100 -17.84 9.75 10.99
C GLU A 100 -17.12 8.89 12.01
N TYR A 101 -17.21 7.58 11.82
CA TYR A 101 -16.63 6.63 12.75
C TYR A 101 -15.27 6.17 12.25
N THR A 102 -14.23 6.27 13.06
CA THR A 102 -12.85 5.95 12.67
C THR A 102 -12.20 5.01 13.69
N ALA A 103 -11.36 4.11 13.20
CA ALA A 103 -10.44 3.31 14.01
C ALA A 103 -9.11 3.12 13.26
N ARG A 104 -8.06 2.78 14.01
CA ARG A 104 -6.68 2.74 13.51
C ARG A 104 -5.92 1.58 14.11
N GLN A 105 -5.04 0.97 13.32
CA GLN A 105 -4.13 -0.08 13.77
C GLN A 105 -2.81 0.02 13.01
N THR A 106 -1.69 -0.16 13.71
CA THR A 106 -0.37 -0.24 13.09
C THR A 106 0.03 -1.69 12.88
N ILE A 107 0.31 -2.09 11.64
CA ILE A 107 0.75 -3.44 11.27
C ILE A 107 2.06 -3.31 10.50
N ASN A 108 3.12 -3.99 10.96
CA ASN A 108 4.45 -3.96 10.34
C ASN A 108 5.01 -2.55 10.10
N GLY A 109 4.60 -1.52 10.86
CA GLY A 109 5.01 -0.12 10.62
C GLY A 109 4.19 0.61 9.54
N VAL A 110 3.06 0.04 9.10
CA VAL A 110 2.02 0.68 8.30
C VAL A 110 0.86 1.02 9.22
N LEU A 111 0.51 2.31 9.32
CA LEU A 111 -0.68 2.77 10.02
C LEU A 111 -1.90 2.60 9.11
N VAL A 112 -2.75 1.64 9.43
CA VAL A 112 -4.02 1.39 8.74
C VAL A 112 -5.14 2.09 9.51
N THR A 113 -5.77 3.07 8.88
CA THR A 113 -6.94 3.79 9.40
C THR A 113 -8.16 3.41 8.58
N TRP A 114 -9.26 3.02 9.22
CA TRP A 114 -10.51 2.78 8.52
C TRP A 114 -11.64 3.64 9.10
N THR A 115 -12.47 4.10 8.19
CA THR A 115 -13.51 5.09 8.45
C THR A 115 -14.82 4.66 7.81
N VAL A 116 -15.89 4.71 8.59
CA VAL A 116 -17.27 4.49 8.15
C VAL A 116 -18.01 5.80 8.26
N ARG A 117 -18.44 6.33 7.12
CA ARG A 117 -19.21 7.58 7.03
C ARG A 117 -20.58 7.30 6.40
N PRO A 118 -21.65 7.17 7.20
CA PRO A 118 -23.00 7.07 6.67
C PRO A 118 -23.44 8.41 6.05
N ASP A 119 -24.38 8.37 5.10
CA ASP A 119 -24.95 9.58 4.47
C ASP A 119 -25.87 10.39 5.40
N ARG A 120 -26.16 9.86 6.59
CA ARG A 120 -26.94 10.49 7.66
C ARG A 120 -26.27 10.20 9.01
N PRO A 121 -26.49 11.01 10.06
CA PRO A 121 -25.82 10.83 11.35
C PRO A 121 -26.02 9.45 11.99
N SER A 122 -27.14 8.80 11.71
CA SER A 122 -27.44 7.44 12.15
C SER A 122 -27.24 6.44 11.01
N LEU A 123 -26.34 5.46 11.19
CA LEU A 123 -26.15 4.35 10.25
C LEU A 123 -27.46 3.62 9.93
N ALA A 124 -28.30 3.33 10.92
CA ALA A 124 -29.56 2.59 10.71
C ALA A 124 -30.54 3.31 9.75
N HIS A 125 -30.54 4.65 9.76
CA HIS A 125 -31.40 5.49 8.93
C HIS A 125 -30.73 5.95 7.64
N SER A 126 -29.47 5.56 7.45
CA SER A 126 -28.64 5.90 6.31
C SER A 126 -28.95 4.96 5.15
N ARG A 127 -29.07 5.52 3.94
CA ARG A 127 -29.31 4.72 2.73
C ARG A 127 -28.01 4.10 2.22
N THR A 128 -26.91 4.79 2.44
CA THR A 128 -25.58 4.39 2.00
C THR A 128 -24.51 4.77 3.02
N ALA A 129 -23.51 3.92 3.18
CA ALA A 129 -22.31 4.26 3.94
C ALA A 129 -21.09 4.25 3.02
N THR A 130 -20.19 5.22 3.21
CA THR A 130 -18.87 5.23 2.57
C THR A 130 -17.88 4.59 3.53
N LEU A 131 -17.24 3.52 3.09
CA LEU A 131 -16.18 2.83 3.82
C LEU A 131 -14.86 3.28 3.19
N THR A 132 -13.96 3.85 3.98
CA THR A 132 -12.65 4.29 3.53
C THR A 132 -11.59 3.60 4.36
N VAL A 133 -10.55 3.07 3.70
CA VAL A 133 -9.38 2.52 4.37
C VAL A 133 -8.15 3.23 3.83
N THR A 134 -7.35 3.79 4.73
CA THR A 134 -6.10 4.48 4.43
C THR A 134 -4.95 3.73 5.09
N ALA A 135 -4.00 3.25 4.30
CA ALA A 135 -2.74 2.70 4.79
C ALA A 135 -1.64 3.74 4.60
N ALA A 136 -0.99 4.15 5.69
CA ALA A 136 0.07 5.15 5.71
C ALA A 136 1.38 4.56 6.20
N TRP A 137 2.49 4.89 5.55
CA TRP A 137 3.83 4.47 5.96
C TRP A 137 4.87 5.55 5.62
N SER A 138 6.06 5.46 6.19
CA SER A 138 7.20 6.31 5.79
C SER A 138 8.13 5.51 4.88
N ASP A 139 8.57 6.12 3.77
CA ASP A 139 9.62 5.53 2.94
C ASP A 139 11.00 5.69 3.59
N GLN A 140 12.04 5.09 2.99
CA GLN A 140 13.41 5.14 3.53
C GLN A 140 13.97 6.57 3.62
N GLY A 141 13.41 7.53 2.87
CA GLY A 141 13.72 8.95 2.95
C GLY A 141 12.91 9.71 3.99
N GLY A 142 12.13 9.02 4.83
CA GLY A 142 11.27 9.62 5.85
C GLY A 142 10.01 10.28 5.30
N ARG A 143 9.74 10.18 3.99
CA ARG A 143 8.59 10.80 3.36
C ARG A 143 7.36 9.94 3.58
N HIS A 144 6.33 10.55 4.15
CA HIS A 144 5.04 9.91 4.37
C HIS A 144 4.36 9.58 3.03
N ARG A 145 3.95 8.33 2.89
CA ARG A 145 3.20 7.78 1.77
C ARG A 145 1.89 7.22 2.27
N THR A 146 0.88 7.32 1.44
CA THR A 146 -0.44 6.79 1.75
C THR A 146 -1.03 6.08 0.54
N VAL A 147 -1.84 5.05 0.81
CA VAL A 147 -2.75 4.42 -0.14
C VAL A 147 -4.14 4.51 0.48
N ARG A 148 -5.11 5.00 -0.28
CA ARG A 148 -6.49 5.13 0.17
C ARG A 148 -7.41 4.36 -0.76
N LEU A 149 -8.17 3.44 -0.18
CA LEU A 149 -9.24 2.71 -0.84
C LEU A 149 -10.57 3.18 -0.29
N GLY A 150 -11.57 3.23 -1.14
CA GLY A 150 -12.92 3.63 -0.75
C GLY A 150 -13.95 2.82 -1.48
N MET A 151 -15.03 2.46 -0.80
CA MET A 151 -16.23 1.90 -1.41
C MET A 151 -17.46 2.54 -0.82
N ARG A 152 -18.53 2.59 -1.61
CA ARG A 152 -19.85 2.95 -1.13
C ARG A 152 -20.71 1.71 -1.05
N ARG A 153 -21.36 1.51 0.10
CA ARG A 153 -22.23 0.36 0.37
C ARG A 153 -23.66 0.83 0.57
N ALA A 154 -24.60 0.20 -0.11
CA ALA A 154 -26.02 0.40 0.11
C ALA A 154 -26.50 -0.32 1.37
N ASN A 155 -27.44 0.31 2.08
CA ASN A 155 -28.17 -0.34 3.17
C ASN A 155 -29.24 -1.26 2.57
N PRO A 156 -29.19 -2.58 2.84
CA PRO A 156 -30.13 -3.55 2.26
C PRO A 156 -31.60 -3.22 2.55
N VAL A 157 -31.88 -2.59 3.71
CA VAL A 157 -33.23 -2.17 4.13
C VAL A 157 -33.85 -1.16 3.17
N PHE A 158 -33.04 -0.32 2.53
CA PHE A 158 -33.51 0.71 1.59
C PHE A 158 -33.34 0.34 0.11
N SER A 159 -32.57 -0.72 -0.19
CA SER A 159 -32.32 -1.16 -1.56
C SER A 159 -33.24 -2.30 -2.02
N GLY A 160 -34.25 -2.67 -1.22
CA GLY A 160 -35.20 -3.74 -1.56
C GLY A 160 -34.62 -5.15 -1.56
N GLY A 161 -33.45 -5.35 -0.94
CA GLY A 161 -32.81 -6.66 -0.82
C GLY A 161 -33.33 -7.38 0.43
N THR A 162 -33.80 -8.62 0.26
CA THR A 162 -34.24 -9.48 1.36
C THR A 162 -33.10 -9.71 2.36
N VAL A 163 -33.42 -9.53 3.64
CA VAL A 163 -32.56 -9.78 4.81
C VAL A 163 -32.11 -11.25 4.86
#